data_AF-A0A1M5GX32-F1
#
_entry.id   AF-A0A1M5GX32-F1
#
_cell.length_a   1.000
_cell.length_b   1.000
_cell.length_c   1.000
_cell.angle_alpha   90.00
_cell.angle_beta   90.00
_cell.angle_gamma   90.00
#
_symmetry.space_group_name_H-M   'P 1'
#
loop_
_entity.id
_entity.type
_entity.pdbx_description
1 polymer ?
#
loop_
_entity_poly.entity_id
_entity_poly.type
_entity_poly.pdbx_seq_one_letter_code
_entity_poly.pdbx_strand_id
1 'polypeptide(L)'
;MIPAKIFIDEFGNAHLDLSKEGTFSHFIYTSVIIKDTDIEKARKVLKDICIKYRLGENLKSSNIKNKNFKKRKDILIEFVERLDFVIDIMVVDKSKLFGEGLKIKRTFYKYFQSLFVEKYNKIYESYSINADKVGEEFKQELQDYVREKSINRDLFNQDRSFEIFDDKDEKLIQIADFISGCLGKVFCTSHFEHQYIELFNLLHARTSISYFPFESYITKEIEGKPELDRQIMRMNYQLIQKFLESTNVQKTKEKARLLEYLRFQSELNPNRLVSTTELLIYLNNFFPNIKSERVRILIRDLRYEGLFIVSHSGKPGYKLATKYSDVSEHFNHFLKYVVPMLQKVKILNETLSKNSFNDINPIEKDPNMQKLKELISGI
;
A
#
# COMPACT_ATOMS: atom_id res chain seq x y z
N MET A 1 17.67 3.60 15.21
CA MET A 1 16.86 2.50 14.62
C MET A 1 17.78 1.49 13.94
N ILE A 2 17.30 0.30 13.56
CA ILE A 2 18.09 -0.65 12.75
C ILE A 2 18.22 -0.09 11.32
N PRO A 3 19.44 0.02 10.75
CA PRO A 3 19.63 0.50 9.37
C PRO A 3 18.92 -0.40 8.35
N ALA A 4 18.38 0.23 7.30
CA ALA A 4 17.72 -0.49 6.20
C ALA A 4 18.64 -0.67 4.99
N LYS A 5 18.67 -1.85 4.41
CA LYS A 5 19.26 -2.12 3.09
C LYS A 5 18.17 -2.28 2.06
N ILE A 6 18.24 -1.51 0.99
CA ILE A 6 17.17 -1.38 0.00
C ILE A 6 17.75 -1.76 -1.36
N PHE A 7 17.20 -2.80 -1.99
CA PHE A 7 17.61 -3.25 -3.31
C PHE A 7 16.54 -2.86 -4.33
N ILE A 8 16.90 -2.14 -5.38
CA ILE A 8 15.95 -1.62 -6.37
C ILE A 8 16.20 -2.26 -7.72
N ASP A 9 15.13 -2.73 -8.35
CA ASP A 9 15.11 -3.09 -9.76
C ASP A 9 13.80 -2.62 -10.44
N GLU A 10 13.75 -2.70 -11.75
CA GLU A 10 12.67 -2.20 -12.58
C GLU A 10 12.03 -3.28 -13.45
N PHE A 11 10.78 -3.04 -13.83
CA PHE A 11 10.07 -3.84 -14.82
C PHE A 11 9.42 -2.94 -15.86
N GLY A 12 9.74 -3.22 -17.12
CA GLY A 12 9.25 -2.52 -18.29
C GLY A 12 10.33 -1.71 -19.00
N ASN A 13 9.92 -0.79 -19.88
CA ASN A 13 10.83 0.07 -20.61
C ASN A 13 10.41 1.54 -20.54
N ALA A 14 11.39 2.45 -20.60
CA ALA A 14 11.15 3.89 -20.54
C ALA A 14 10.55 4.49 -21.83
N HIS A 15 10.27 3.67 -22.86
CA HIS A 15 9.68 4.15 -24.11
C HIS A 15 8.22 4.57 -23.91
N LEU A 16 7.91 5.84 -24.17
CA LEU A 16 6.55 6.38 -24.01
C LEU A 16 5.61 6.07 -25.18
N ASP A 17 6.14 5.72 -26.35
CA ASP A 17 5.35 5.43 -27.53
C ASP A 17 4.74 4.01 -27.44
N LEU A 18 3.49 3.94 -27.00
CA LEU A 18 2.76 2.68 -26.80
C LEU A 18 2.30 2.01 -28.11
N SER A 19 2.52 2.64 -29.27
CA SER A 19 2.12 2.09 -30.57
C SER A 19 3.09 1.04 -31.12
N LYS A 20 4.31 0.97 -30.56
CA LYS A 20 5.35 0.04 -31.01
C LYS A 20 5.24 -1.31 -30.32
N GLU A 21 5.43 -2.39 -31.08
CA GLU A 21 5.51 -3.75 -30.53
C GLU A 21 6.61 -3.86 -29.47
N GLY A 22 6.32 -4.56 -28.35
CA GLY A 22 7.25 -4.73 -27.23
C GLY A 22 7.30 -3.55 -26.24
N THR A 23 6.41 -2.57 -26.36
CA THR A 23 6.32 -1.47 -25.39
C THR A 23 5.44 -1.83 -24.20
N PHE A 24 5.90 -1.45 -23.01
CA PHE A 24 5.17 -1.68 -21.78
C PHE A 24 4.17 -0.55 -21.59
N SER A 25 2.98 -0.83 -21.08
CA SER A 25 2.00 0.22 -20.73
C SER A 25 2.42 0.96 -19.46
N HIS A 26 3.05 0.25 -18.54
CA HIS A 26 3.49 0.75 -17.25
C HIS A 26 4.99 0.54 -17.09
N PHE A 27 5.63 1.42 -16.34
CA PHE A 27 7.00 1.26 -15.86
C PHE A 27 6.96 1.09 -14.34
N ILE A 28 7.58 0.04 -13.83
CA ILE A 28 7.41 -0.35 -12.42
C ILE A 28 8.78 -0.36 -11.75
N TYR A 29 8.94 0.43 -10.68
CA TYR A 29 10.07 0.27 -9.76
C TYR A 29 9.66 -0.66 -8.64
N THR A 30 10.52 -1.61 -8.32
CA THR A 30 10.35 -2.54 -7.22
C THR A 30 11.56 -2.42 -6.30
N SER A 31 11.30 -2.27 -5.01
CA SER A 31 12.34 -2.29 -3.99
C SER A 31 12.10 -3.42 -3.00
N VAL A 32 13.18 -4.07 -2.59
CA VAL A 32 13.20 -5.09 -1.54
C VAL A 32 14.01 -4.54 -0.39
N ILE A 33 13.37 -4.40 0.77
CA ILE A 33 13.93 -3.76 1.95
C ILE A 33 14.17 -4.83 3.01
N ILE A 34 15.42 -4.93 3.45
CA ILE A 34 15.90 -5.91 4.42
C ILE A 34 16.61 -5.16 5.54
N LYS A 35 16.50 -5.64 6.78
CA LYS A 35 17.28 -5.08 7.90
C LYS A 35 18.77 -5.37 7.68
N ASP A 36 19.63 -4.42 7.98
CA ASP A 36 21.08 -4.59 7.81
C ASP A 36 21.63 -5.83 8.53
N THR A 37 21.09 -6.14 9.71
CA THR A 37 21.43 -7.35 10.49
C THR A 37 21.10 -8.68 9.80
N ASP A 38 20.16 -8.68 8.86
CA ASP A 38 19.67 -9.89 8.18
C ASP A 38 20.33 -10.10 6.80
N ILE A 39 21.30 -9.28 6.41
CA ILE A 39 21.91 -9.32 5.08
C ILE A 39 22.70 -10.59 4.81
N GLU A 40 23.51 -11.03 5.76
CA GLU A 40 24.26 -12.29 5.61
C GLU A 40 23.32 -13.50 5.55
N LYS A 41 22.21 -13.44 6.29
CA LYS A 41 21.14 -14.44 6.20
C LYS A 41 20.51 -14.43 4.80
N ALA A 42 20.19 -13.25 4.26
CA ALA A 42 19.65 -13.10 2.90
C ALA A 42 20.60 -13.67 1.84
N ARG A 43 21.90 -13.39 1.93
CA ARG A 43 22.92 -13.92 1.01
C ARG A 43 23.00 -15.44 1.05
N LYS A 44 22.93 -16.03 2.25
CA LYS A 44 22.89 -17.48 2.42
C LYS A 44 21.63 -18.10 1.83
N VAL A 45 20.45 -17.54 2.11
CA VAL A 45 19.17 -18.02 1.57
C VAL A 45 19.15 -17.97 0.04
N LEU A 46 19.63 -16.87 -0.55
CA LEU A 46 19.75 -16.76 -2.01
C LEU A 46 20.63 -17.86 -2.60
N LYS A 47 21.81 -18.09 -2.01
CA LYS A 47 22.73 -19.15 -2.45
C LYS A 47 22.09 -20.54 -2.36
N ASP A 48 21.41 -20.83 -1.25
CA ASP A 48 20.74 -22.11 -1.04
C ASP A 48 19.63 -22.33 -2.09
N ILE A 49 18.84 -21.30 -2.39
CA ILE A 49 17.78 -21.35 -3.42
C ILE A 49 18.39 -21.58 -4.80
N CYS A 50 19.45 -20.86 -5.16
CA CYS A 50 20.15 -21.04 -6.44
C CYS A 50 20.64 -22.49 -6.63
N ILE A 51 21.21 -23.09 -5.57
CA ILE A 51 21.64 -24.50 -5.56
C ILE A 51 20.44 -25.44 -5.68
N LYS A 52 19.43 -25.29 -4.81
CA LYS A 52 18.26 -26.18 -4.73
C LYS A 52 17.49 -26.24 -6.05
N TYR A 53 17.28 -25.08 -6.68
CA TYR A 53 16.53 -24.97 -7.91
C TYR A 53 17.39 -25.07 -9.17
N ARG A 54 18.70 -25.35 -9.03
CA ARG A 54 19.66 -25.49 -10.14
C ARG A 54 19.63 -24.29 -11.09
N LEU A 55 19.66 -23.08 -10.53
CA LEU A 55 19.56 -21.82 -11.28
C LEU A 55 20.92 -21.27 -11.73
N GLY A 56 22.02 -21.95 -11.38
CA GLY A 56 23.38 -21.48 -11.62
C GLY A 56 23.85 -20.52 -10.52
N GLU A 57 24.79 -19.63 -10.85
CA GLU A 57 25.30 -18.64 -9.89
C GLU A 57 24.36 -17.46 -9.64
N ASN A 58 23.41 -17.22 -10.56
CA ASN A 58 22.54 -16.03 -10.54
C ASN A 58 21.05 -16.37 -10.67
N LEU A 59 20.25 -15.76 -9.80
CA LEU A 59 18.79 -15.79 -9.80
C LEU A 59 18.24 -14.76 -10.80
N LYS A 60 18.47 -14.94 -12.10
CA LYS A 60 17.87 -14.05 -13.11
C LYS A 60 16.42 -14.42 -13.37
N SER A 61 15.53 -13.43 -13.34
CA SER A 61 14.11 -13.60 -13.68
C SER A 61 13.93 -14.17 -15.10
N SER A 62 14.83 -13.82 -16.04
CA SER A 62 14.85 -14.31 -17.42
C SER A 62 15.27 -15.79 -17.57
N ASN A 63 16.08 -16.32 -16.64
CA ASN A 63 16.52 -17.73 -16.65
C ASN A 63 15.39 -18.69 -16.27
N ILE A 64 14.38 -18.21 -15.53
CA ILE A 64 13.17 -18.97 -15.21
C ILE A 64 12.14 -18.68 -16.30
N LYS A 65 12.23 -19.45 -17.40
CA LYS A 65 11.29 -19.38 -18.54
C LYS A 65 9.85 -19.23 -18.02
N ASN A 66 9.08 -18.32 -18.64
CA ASN A 66 7.69 -17.98 -18.28
C ASN A 66 6.77 -19.19 -18.03
N LYS A 67 7.08 -20.36 -18.62
CA LYS A 67 6.35 -21.63 -18.43
C LYS A 67 6.46 -22.26 -17.04
N ASN A 68 7.41 -21.86 -16.18
CA ASN A 68 7.59 -22.47 -14.86
C ASN A 68 7.02 -21.61 -13.73
N PHE A 69 5.74 -21.25 -13.84
CA PHE A 69 4.98 -20.53 -12.79
C PHE A 69 5.11 -21.19 -11.41
N LYS A 70 4.96 -22.52 -11.36
CA LYS A 70 5.10 -23.32 -10.13
C LYS A 70 6.46 -23.12 -9.47
N LYS A 71 7.54 -23.14 -10.24
CA LYS A 71 8.90 -22.91 -9.74
C LYS A 71 9.06 -21.50 -9.16
N ARG A 72 8.45 -20.48 -9.78
CA ARG A 72 8.46 -19.10 -9.24
C ARG A 72 7.74 -19.03 -7.89
N LYS A 73 6.58 -19.69 -7.81
CA LYS A 73 5.78 -19.79 -6.58
C LYS A 73 6.58 -20.44 -5.45
N ASP A 74 7.21 -21.58 -5.70
CA ASP A 74 7.97 -22.32 -4.69
C ASP A 74 9.17 -21.50 -4.18
N ILE A 75 9.88 -20.79 -5.08
CA ILE A 75 10.98 -19.89 -4.70
C ILE A 75 10.48 -18.72 -3.84
N LEU A 76 9.35 -18.11 -4.20
CA LEU A 76 8.76 -17.02 -3.42
C LEU A 76 8.34 -17.49 -2.02
N ILE A 77 7.75 -18.68 -1.90
CA ILE A 77 7.40 -19.28 -0.60
C ILE A 77 8.66 -19.42 0.26
N GLU A 78 9.76 -19.94 -0.28
CA GLU A 78 11.01 -20.06 0.47
C GLU A 78 11.59 -18.73 0.91
N PHE A 79 11.51 -17.70 0.08
CA PHE A 79 11.91 -16.36 0.50
C PHE A 79 11.04 -15.86 1.66
N VAL A 80 9.71 -15.99 1.55
CA VAL A 80 8.76 -15.53 2.57
C VAL A 80 8.94 -16.27 3.91
N GLU A 81 9.24 -17.57 3.86
CA GLU A 81 9.43 -18.42 5.04
C GLU A 81 10.79 -18.19 5.73
N ARG A 82 11.85 -17.92 4.95
CA ARG A 82 13.22 -17.88 5.47
C ARG A 82 13.75 -16.47 5.70
N LEU A 83 13.14 -15.44 5.10
CA LEU A 83 13.57 -14.05 5.20
C LEU A 83 12.43 -13.12 5.62
N ASP A 84 12.81 -12.12 6.41
CA ASP A 84 11.95 -10.98 6.74
C ASP A 84 12.36 -9.81 5.85
N PHE A 85 11.46 -9.41 4.96
CA PHE A 85 11.67 -8.32 4.02
C PHE A 85 10.35 -7.62 3.72
N VAL A 86 10.46 -6.38 3.28
CA VAL A 86 9.34 -5.56 2.84
C VAL A 86 9.54 -5.24 1.36
N ILE A 87 8.46 -5.22 0.60
CA ILE A 87 8.49 -4.82 -0.80
C ILE A 87 7.83 -3.44 -0.90
N ASP A 88 8.44 -2.54 -1.65
CA ASP A 88 7.80 -1.27 -1.98
C ASP A 88 7.88 -1.02 -3.49
N ILE A 89 6.74 -0.66 -4.09
CA ILE A 89 6.53 -0.60 -5.53
C ILE A 89 6.03 0.78 -5.94
N MET A 90 6.55 1.28 -7.06
CA MET A 90 5.98 2.43 -7.74
C MET A 90 5.60 2.05 -9.16
N VAL A 91 4.31 2.15 -9.45
CA VAL A 91 3.72 1.88 -10.77
C VAL A 91 3.53 3.20 -11.49
N VAL A 92 4.31 3.41 -12.56
CA VAL A 92 4.23 4.59 -13.42
C VAL A 92 3.40 4.23 -14.65
N ASP A 93 2.23 4.86 -14.79
CA ASP A 93 1.36 4.71 -15.95
C ASP A 93 1.79 5.66 -17.06
N LYS A 94 2.44 5.10 -18.08
CA LYS A 94 3.01 5.88 -19.19
C LYS A 94 1.94 6.50 -20.09
N SER A 95 0.71 5.97 -20.08
CA SER A 95 -0.38 6.50 -20.91
C SER A 95 -0.87 7.87 -20.44
N LYS A 96 -0.58 8.23 -19.19
CA LYS A 96 -0.96 9.52 -18.58
C LYS A 96 0.22 10.46 -18.35
N LEU A 97 1.39 10.13 -18.88
CA LEU A 97 2.54 11.02 -18.79
C LEU A 97 2.49 12.06 -19.90
N PHE A 98 2.54 13.33 -19.50
CA PHE A 98 2.59 14.47 -20.40
C PHE A 98 3.93 15.19 -20.24
N GLY A 99 4.56 15.57 -21.35
CA GLY A 99 5.79 16.37 -21.36
C GLY A 99 6.89 15.82 -22.28
N GLU A 100 7.41 16.70 -23.13
CA GLU A 100 8.48 16.37 -24.10
C GLU A 100 9.75 15.87 -23.39
N GLY A 101 10.08 16.42 -22.22
CA GLY A 101 11.24 16.01 -21.44
C GLY A 101 11.22 14.55 -20.98
N LEU A 102 10.03 13.98 -20.71
CA LEU A 102 9.89 12.58 -20.29
C LEU A 102 10.05 11.58 -21.44
N LYS A 103 10.03 12.05 -22.71
CA LYS A 103 10.35 11.21 -23.87
C LYS A 103 11.84 10.84 -23.93
N ILE A 104 12.70 11.63 -23.28
CA ILE A 104 14.13 11.37 -23.21
C ILE A 104 14.39 10.35 -22.10
N LYS A 105 14.94 9.18 -22.48
CA LYS A 105 15.24 8.07 -21.57
C LYS A 105 15.98 8.53 -20.31
N ARG A 106 17.08 9.28 -20.45
CA ARG A 106 17.89 9.76 -19.32
C ARG A 106 17.09 10.61 -18.33
N THR A 107 16.29 11.55 -18.85
CA THR A 107 15.45 12.43 -18.02
C THR A 107 14.37 11.65 -17.30
N PHE A 108 13.75 10.68 -17.97
CA PHE A 108 12.76 9.78 -17.36
C PHE A 108 13.32 9.06 -16.14
N TYR A 109 14.49 8.41 -16.29
CA TYR A 109 15.15 7.70 -15.19
C TYR A 109 15.52 8.63 -14.04
N LYS A 110 16.17 9.77 -14.33
CA LYS A 110 16.52 10.77 -13.31
C LYS A 110 15.30 11.21 -12.50
N TYR A 111 14.20 11.54 -13.18
CA TYR A 111 12.99 12.01 -12.53
C TYR A 111 12.35 10.95 -11.64
N PHE A 112 12.05 9.78 -12.20
CA PHE A 112 11.30 8.75 -11.48
C PHE A 112 12.14 8.04 -10.41
N GLN A 113 13.42 7.81 -10.65
CA GLN A 113 14.28 7.21 -9.64
C GLN A 113 14.51 8.16 -8.47
N SER A 114 14.71 9.46 -8.74
CA SER A 114 14.76 10.50 -7.71
C SER A 114 13.48 10.50 -6.87
N LEU A 115 12.32 10.55 -7.52
CA LEU A 115 11.02 10.56 -6.85
C LEU A 115 10.81 9.30 -6.00
N PHE A 116 11.16 8.14 -6.55
CA PHE A 116 11.00 6.86 -5.86
C PHE A 116 11.87 6.74 -4.63
N VAL A 117 13.11 7.25 -4.69
CA VAL A 117 14.07 7.16 -3.59
C VAL A 117 13.82 8.20 -2.51
N GLU A 118 13.37 9.41 -2.87
CA GLU A 118 13.20 10.54 -1.94
C GLU A 118 12.31 10.19 -0.74
N LYS A 119 11.28 9.36 -0.94
CA LYS A 119 10.35 8.96 0.14
C LYS A 119 11.03 8.25 1.29
N TYR A 120 12.15 7.55 1.06
CA TYR A 120 12.86 6.82 2.11
C TYR A 120 13.45 7.73 3.19
N ASN A 121 13.75 9.00 2.87
CA ASN A 121 14.20 9.98 3.86
C ASN A 121 13.18 10.21 4.99
N LYS A 122 11.89 10.03 4.72
CA LYS A 122 10.80 10.20 5.70
C LYS A 122 10.51 8.92 6.48
N ILE A 123 10.92 7.78 5.92
CA ILE A 123 10.62 6.45 6.45
C ILE A 123 11.76 5.98 7.38
N TYR A 124 13.01 6.10 6.95
CA TYR A 124 14.18 5.57 7.64
C TYR A 124 15.16 6.67 8.08
N GLU A 125 15.70 6.52 9.29
CA GLU A 125 16.80 7.38 9.78
C GLU A 125 18.10 7.06 9.02
N SER A 126 18.45 5.78 8.92
CA SER A 126 19.64 5.28 8.23
C SER A 126 19.25 4.21 7.20
N TYR A 127 19.77 4.35 5.98
CA TYR A 127 19.53 3.40 4.90
C TYR A 127 20.65 3.40 3.85
N SER A 128 20.81 2.28 3.15
CA SER A 128 21.69 2.15 1.99
C SER A 128 20.92 1.51 0.84
N ILE A 129 20.83 2.25 -0.26
CA ILE A 129 20.09 1.85 -1.47
C ILE A 129 21.09 1.36 -2.53
N ASN A 130 20.84 0.17 -3.04
CA ASN A 130 21.59 -0.47 -4.10
C ASN A 130 20.64 -0.72 -5.28
N ALA A 131 20.80 0.01 -6.38
CA ALA A 131 19.98 -0.13 -7.58
C ALA A 131 20.72 -0.89 -8.69
N ASP A 132 19.98 -1.65 -9.51
CA ASP A 132 20.55 -2.25 -10.73
C ASP A 132 20.96 -1.18 -11.76
N LYS A 133 21.91 -1.53 -12.62
CA LYS A 133 22.53 -0.62 -13.58
C LYS A 133 21.65 -0.32 -14.78
N VAL A 134 21.50 0.96 -15.09
CA VAL A 134 20.82 1.45 -16.30
C VAL A 134 21.86 1.93 -17.33
N GLY A 135 22.64 1.00 -17.88
CA GLY A 135 23.68 1.29 -18.89
C GLY A 135 24.93 1.99 -18.32
N GLU A 136 26.11 1.61 -18.82
CA GLU A 136 27.40 2.01 -18.23
C GLU A 136 27.66 3.53 -18.29
N GLU A 137 27.39 4.18 -19.43
CA GLU A 137 27.65 5.62 -19.60
C GLU A 137 26.72 6.52 -18.79
N PHE A 138 25.56 6.02 -18.37
CA PHE A 138 24.54 6.79 -17.65
C PHE A 138 24.58 6.54 -16.13
N LYS A 139 25.27 5.48 -15.70
CA LYS A 139 25.39 5.08 -14.30
C LYS A 139 25.86 6.22 -13.39
N GLN A 140 26.99 6.82 -13.71
CA GLN A 140 27.60 7.85 -12.85
C GLN A 140 26.72 9.11 -12.81
N GLU A 141 26.25 9.55 -13.97
CA GLU A 141 25.37 10.72 -14.11
C GLU A 141 24.07 10.58 -13.30
N LEU A 142 23.45 9.39 -13.33
CA LEU A 142 22.23 9.09 -12.59
C LEU A 142 22.50 9.01 -11.08
N GLN A 143 23.59 8.35 -10.70
CA GLN A 143 23.98 8.21 -9.30
C GLN A 143 24.22 9.56 -8.63
N ASP A 144 24.97 10.45 -9.29
CA ASP A 144 25.28 11.77 -8.76
C ASP A 144 24.01 12.63 -8.66
N TYR A 145 23.14 12.57 -9.68
CA TYR A 145 21.85 13.27 -9.66
C TYR A 145 20.96 12.85 -8.49
N VAL A 146 20.80 11.54 -8.26
CA VAL A 146 19.95 11.02 -7.17
C VAL A 146 20.57 11.35 -5.81
N ARG A 147 21.89 11.25 -5.67
CA ARG A 147 22.61 11.62 -4.43
C ARG A 147 22.40 13.09 -4.07
N GLU A 148 22.53 13.99 -5.04
CA GLU A 148 22.42 15.42 -4.81
C GLU A 148 20.96 15.85 -4.53
N LYS A 149 20.01 15.31 -5.31
CA LYS A 149 18.63 15.79 -5.28
C LYS A 149 17.73 15.05 -4.29
N SER A 150 17.98 13.77 -4.06
CA SER A 150 17.02 12.87 -3.41
C SER A 150 17.51 12.30 -2.08
N ILE A 151 18.81 12.34 -1.79
CA ILE A 151 19.37 11.79 -0.55
C ILE A 151 19.66 12.91 0.43
N ASN A 152 18.87 13.01 1.49
CA ASN A 152 19.03 14.05 2.50
C ASN A 152 20.05 13.60 3.55
N ARG A 153 21.34 13.83 3.26
CA ARG A 153 22.43 13.72 4.24
C ARG A 153 22.50 14.98 5.07
N ASP A 154 22.44 14.84 6.39
CA ASP A 154 22.69 15.91 7.34
C ASP A 154 23.58 15.38 8.47
N LEU A 155 23.95 16.26 9.41
CA LEU A 155 24.80 15.91 10.56
C LEU A 155 24.27 14.73 11.38
N PHE A 156 22.96 14.47 11.36
CA PHE A 156 22.28 13.43 12.13
C PHE A 156 21.97 12.18 11.30
N ASN A 157 22.03 12.25 9.97
CA ASN A 157 21.67 11.20 9.02
C ASN A 157 22.79 10.95 7.98
N GLN A 158 24.04 10.85 8.44
CA GLN A 158 25.21 10.70 7.57
C GLN A 158 25.23 9.36 6.82
N ASP A 159 24.65 8.32 7.42
CA ASP A 159 24.70 6.94 6.92
C ASP A 159 23.75 6.65 5.75
N ARG A 160 23.06 7.68 5.23
CA ARG A 160 22.18 7.54 4.07
C ARG A 160 22.99 7.44 2.79
N SER A 161 22.87 6.35 2.05
CA SER A 161 23.60 6.17 0.79
C SER A 161 22.72 5.66 -0.36
N PHE A 162 23.15 6.00 -1.56
CA PHE A 162 22.58 5.51 -2.81
C PHE A 162 23.72 5.15 -3.75
N GLU A 163 23.77 3.91 -4.19
CA GLU A 163 24.79 3.39 -5.09
C GLU A 163 24.14 2.53 -6.18
N ILE A 164 24.68 2.62 -7.38
CA ILE A 164 24.26 1.77 -8.50
C ILE A 164 25.33 0.69 -8.66
N PHE A 165 24.92 -0.57 -8.65
CA PHE A 165 25.81 -1.72 -8.74
C PHE A 165 25.55 -2.54 -10.01
N ASP A 166 26.52 -3.35 -10.42
CA ASP A 166 26.25 -4.46 -11.34
C ASP A 166 25.75 -5.67 -10.54
N ASP A 167 24.95 -6.53 -11.16
CA ASP A 167 24.44 -7.81 -10.61
C ASP A 167 25.53 -8.69 -9.98
N LYS A 168 26.79 -8.49 -10.41
CA LYS A 168 27.98 -9.22 -9.97
C LYS A 168 28.53 -8.72 -8.64
N ASP A 169 28.34 -7.44 -8.35
CA ASP A 169 28.90 -6.78 -7.17
C ASP A 169 27.99 -6.93 -5.94
N GLU A 170 26.67 -6.89 -6.15
CA GLU A 170 25.68 -7.11 -5.09
C GLU A 170 24.61 -8.13 -5.51
N LYS A 171 24.80 -9.39 -5.09
CA LYS A 171 23.92 -10.50 -5.46
C LYS A 171 22.49 -10.35 -4.95
N LEU A 172 22.25 -9.57 -3.90
CA LEU A 172 20.89 -9.38 -3.35
C LEU A 172 19.98 -8.56 -4.28
N ILE A 173 20.55 -7.80 -5.24
CA ILE A 173 19.77 -7.14 -6.30
C ILE A 173 18.96 -8.17 -7.11
N GLN A 174 19.45 -9.39 -7.23
CA GLN A 174 18.75 -10.47 -7.94
C GLN A 174 17.43 -10.88 -7.26
N ILE A 175 17.31 -10.69 -5.94
CA ILE A 175 16.03 -10.88 -5.23
C ILE A 175 15.04 -9.81 -5.69
N ALA A 176 15.50 -8.56 -5.85
CA ALA A 176 14.67 -7.48 -6.38
C ALA A 176 14.27 -7.75 -7.83
N ASP A 177 15.16 -8.18 -8.73
CA ASP A 177 14.82 -8.60 -10.11
C ASP A 177 13.76 -9.69 -10.14
N PHE A 178 13.96 -10.74 -9.32
CA PHE A 178 13.01 -11.84 -9.28
C PHE A 178 11.61 -11.40 -8.81
N ILE A 179 11.53 -10.58 -7.76
CA ILE A 179 10.25 -10.05 -7.25
C ILE A 179 9.65 -9.06 -8.25
N SER A 180 10.45 -8.17 -8.83
CA SER A 180 10.05 -7.19 -9.84
C SER A 180 9.44 -7.88 -11.07
N GLY A 181 10.08 -8.94 -11.57
CA GLY A 181 9.57 -9.73 -12.69
C GLY A 181 8.29 -10.52 -12.37
N CYS A 182 8.03 -10.85 -11.10
CA CYS A 182 6.77 -11.49 -10.69
C CYS A 182 5.63 -10.48 -10.55
N LEU A 183 5.89 -9.37 -9.86
CA LEU A 183 4.87 -8.35 -9.58
C LEU A 183 4.61 -7.43 -10.78
N GLY A 184 5.62 -7.24 -11.64
CA GLY A 184 5.52 -6.49 -12.87
C GLY A 184 4.41 -6.98 -13.80
N LYS A 185 4.20 -8.30 -13.85
CA LYS A 185 3.13 -8.96 -14.62
C LYS A 185 1.73 -8.88 -14.00
N VAL A 186 1.63 -8.36 -12.78
CA VAL A 186 0.34 -8.08 -12.13
C VAL A 186 -0.06 -6.63 -12.39
N PHE A 187 0.90 -5.70 -12.35
CA PHE A 187 0.61 -4.26 -12.46
C PHE A 187 0.75 -3.70 -13.88
N CYS A 188 1.50 -4.34 -14.77
CA CYS A 188 1.63 -3.89 -16.16
C CYS A 188 0.48 -4.44 -17.01
N THR A 189 -0.50 -3.59 -17.36
CA THR A 189 -1.70 -4.01 -18.09
C THR A 189 -1.41 -4.69 -19.44
N SER A 190 -0.34 -4.29 -20.13
CA SER A 190 0.03 -4.87 -21.43
C SER A 190 0.71 -6.23 -21.32
N HIS A 191 1.22 -6.59 -20.14
CA HIS A 191 1.89 -7.86 -19.86
C HIS A 191 1.21 -8.57 -18.69
N PHE A 192 -0.10 -8.34 -18.52
CA PHE A 192 -0.89 -8.88 -17.43
C PHE A 192 -1.11 -10.38 -17.60
N GLU A 193 -0.78 -11.15 -16.56
CA GLU A 193 -1.02 -12.58 -16.51
C GLU A 193 -1.80 -12.94 -15.24
N HIS A 194 -3.05 -13.40 -15.39
CA HIS A 194 -3.95 -13.67 -14.25
C HIS A 194 -3.36 -14.65 -13.22
N GLN A 195 -2.58 -15.66 -13.65
CA GLN A 195 -1.92 -16.60 -12.74
C GLN A 195 -0.97 -15.91 -11.74
N TYR A 196 -0.35 -14.79 -12.11
CA TYR A 196 0.58 -14.04 -11.24
C TYR A 196 -0.10 -13.34 -10.07
N ILE A 197 -1.44 -13.23 -10.07
CA ILE A 197 -2.20 -12.79 -8.89
C ILE A 197 -1.93 -13.71 -7.69
N GLU A 198 -1.73 -15.01 -7.90
CA GLU A 198 -1.39 -15.91 -6.78
C GLU A 198 -0.04 -15.57 -6.16
N LEU A 199 0.95 -15.15 -6.95
CA LEU A 199 2.26 -14.75 -6.43
C LEU A 199 2.14 -13.45 -5.65
N PHE A 200 1.35 -12.52 -6.17
CA PHE A 200 1.03 -11.30 -5.46
C PHE A 200 0.30 -11.60 -4.13
N ASN A 201 -0.63 -12.56 -4.10
CA ASN A 201 -1.31 -13.00 -2.87
C ASN A 201 -0.38 -13.69 -1.85
N LEU A 202 0.85 -14.06 -2.20
CA LEU A 202 1.86 -14.49 -1.23
C LEU A 202 2.62 -13.30 -0.62
N LEU A 203 2.69 -12.19 -1.36
CA LEU A 203 3.53 -11.04 -1.02
C LEU A 203 2.75 -9.84 -0.50
N HIS A 204 1.44 -9.74 -0.77
CA HIS A 204 0.63 -8.54 -0.55
C HIS A 204 0.73 -7.99 0.87
N ALA A 205 0.81 -8.86 1.88
CA ALA A 205 0.91 -8.44 3.27
C ALA A 205 2.24 -7.71 3.58
N ARG A 206 3.27 -7.88 2.75
CA ARG A 206 4.59 -7.25 2.89
C ARG A 206 4.84 -6.16 1.85
N THR A 207 3.86 -5.86 0.99
CA THR A 207 4.03 -4.97 -0.17
C THR A 207 3.31 -3.64 0.03
N SER A 208 4.02 -2.51 -0.12
CA SER A 208 3.42 -1.19 -0.33
C SER A 208 3.47 -0.80 -1.80
N ILE A 209 2.42 -0.16 -2.31
CA ILE A 209 2.33 0.25 -3.72
C ILE A 209 1.94 1.72 -3.81
N SER A 210 2.62 2.42 -4.70
CA SER A 210 2.35 3.80 -5.08
C SER A 210 2.11 3.89 -6.59
N TYR A 211 1.19 4.75 -7.01
CA TYR A 211 0.88 4.98 -8.42
C TYR A 211 1.31 6.38 -8.85
N PHE A 212 1.87 6.49 -10.04
CA PHE A 212 2.21 7.76 -10.66
C PHE A 212 1.66 7.84 -12.10
N PRO A 213 0.89 8.88 -12.45
CA PRO A 213 0.28 9.86 -11.56
C PRO A 213 -0.63 9.20 -10.53
N PHE A 214 -0.88 9.84 -9.38
CA PHE A 214 -1.71 9.29 -8.30
C PHE A 214 -3.09 8.81 -8.80
N GLU A 215 -3.63 9.51 -9.81
CA GLU A 215 -4.93 9.27 -10.44
C GLU A 215 -4.91 8.19 -11.56
N SER A 216 -3.78 7.51 -11.78
CA SER A 216 -3.59 6.54 -12.86
C SER A 216 -4.67 5.44 -12.89
N TYR A 217 -5.02 4.85 -11.75
CA TYR A 217 -5.99 3.77 -11.70
C TYR A 217 -7.45 4.25 -11.84
N ILE A 218 -7.71 5.51 -11.50
CA ILE A 218 -9.05 6.05 -11.21
C ILE A 218 -9.93 6.16 -12.46
N THR A 219 -9.38 6.60 -13.60
CA THR A 219 -10.23 6.96 -14.75
C THR A 219 -10.84 5.74 -15.47
N LYS A 220 -10.14 4.60 -15.52
CA LYS A 220 -10.65 3.40 -16.21
C LYS A 220 -11.74 2.66 -15.44
N GLU A 221 -11.70 2.67 -14.11
CA GLU A 221 -12.72 1.99 -13.28
C GLU A 221 -14.00 2.82 -13.07
N ILE A 222 -13.90 4.15 -13.16
CA ILE A 222 -15.03 5.07 -12.99
C ILE A 222 -15.90 5.12 -14.26
N GLU A 223 -15.29 5.00 -15.44
CA GLU A 223 -16.00 4.98 -16.72
C GLU A 223 -16.96 3.77 -16.80
N GLY A 224 -18.24 4.03 -17.05
CA GLY A 224 -19.29 3.01 -17.12
C GLY A 224 -19.96 2.62 -15.79
N LYS A 225 -19.57 3.21 -14.65
CA LYS A 225 -20.27 3.03 -13.36
C LYS A 225 -21.48 3.97 -13.24
N PRO A 226 -22.50 3.66 -12.41
CA PRO A 226 -23.57 4.59 -12.08
C PRO A 226 -23.04 5.94 -11.54
N GLU A 227 -23.74 7.04 -11.84
CA GLU A 227 -23.30 8.40 -11.46
C GLU A 227 -22.99 8.55 -9.97
N LEU A 228 -23.84 8.01 -9.10
CA LEU A 228 -23.62 8.05 -7.65
C LEU A 228 -22.36 7.29 -7.23
N ASP A 229 -22.09 6.13 -7.83
CA ASP A 229 -20.88 5.34 -7.55
C ASP A 229 -19.63 6.13 -7.97
N ARG A 230 -19.67 6.80 -9.13
CA ARG A 230 -18.58 7.68 -9.59
C ARG A 230 -18.31 8.82 -8.61
N GLN A 231 -19.36 9.46 -8.10
CA GLN A 231 -19.23 10.54 -7.12
C GLN A 231 -18.62 10.02 -5.81
N ILE A 232 -19.08 8.88 -5.29
CA ILE A 232 -18.52 8.26 -4.08
C ILE A 232 -17.04 7.94 -4.26
N MET A 233 -16.67 7.29 -5.37
CA MET A 233 -15.27 6.98 -5.67
C MET A 233 -14.43 8.24 -5.70
N ARG A 234 -14.84 9.26 -6.49
CA ARG A 234 -14.10 10.52 -6.63
C ARG A 234 -13.91 11.24 -5.30
N MET A 235 -14.96 11.37 -4.50
CA MET A 235 -14.88 12.00 -3.17
C MET A 235 -13.93 11.24 -2.25
N ASN A 236 -14.06 9.91 -2.18
CA ASN A 236 -13.22 9.09 -1.32
C ASN A 236 -11.73 9.22 -1.71
N TYR A 237 -11.42 9.19 -3.01
CA TYR A 237 -10.05 9.39 -3.50
C TYR A 237 -9.50 10.77 -3.17
N GLN A 238 -10.27 11.84 -3.36
CA GLN A 238 -9.84 13.20 -3.02
C GLN A 238 -9.55 13.35 -1.52
N LEU A 239 -10.38 12.73 -0.67
CA LEU A 239 -10.16 12.73 0.78
C LEU A 239 -8.90 11.94 1.16
N ILE A 240 -8.67 10.78 0.54
CA ILE A 240 -7.45 9.98 0.76
C ILE A 240 -6.22 10.77 0.34
N GLN A 241 -6.24 11.38 -0.84
CA GLN A 241 -5.13 12.18 -1.34
C GLN A 241 -4.83 13.35 -0.40
N LYS A 242 -5.86 14.12 -0.02
CA LYS A 242 -5.72 15.22 0.94
C LYS A 242 -5.15 14.75 2.28
N PHE A 243 -5.55 13.58 2.75
CA PHE A 243 -5.01 13.00 3.98
C PHE A 243 -3.51 12.65 3.83
N LEU A 244 -3.12 11.99 2.73
CA LEU A 244 -1.73 11.58 2.47
C LEU A 244 -0.81 12.77 2.18
N GLU A 245 -1.32 13.85 1.61
CA GLU A 245 -0.57 15.08 1.33
C GLU A 245 -0.44 16.00 2.56
N SER A 246 -1.28 15.80 3.60
CA SER A 246 -1.28 16.67 4.78
C SER A 246 0.02 16.59 5.58
N THR A 247 0.54 17.72 6.04
CA THR A 247 1.83 17.86 6.75
C THR A 247 1.90 17.18 8.12
N ASN A 248 0.81 16.58 8.61
CA ASN A 248 0.77 15.84 9.87
C ASN A 248 1.21 14.36 9.76
N VAL A 249 1.63 13.88 8.58
CA VAL A 249 2.05 12.49 8.33
C VAL A 249 3.17 12.01 9.26
N GLN A 250 4.03 12.90 9.79
CA GLN A 250 5.03 12.53 10.81
C GLN A 250 4.40 12.03 12.13
N LYS A 251 3.18 12.44 12.48
CA LYS A 251 2.44 11.96 13.67
C LYS A 251 1.53 10.76 13.38
N THR A 252 1.33 10.38 12.11
CA THR A 252 0.32 9.40 11.68
C THR A 252 0.83 8.37 10.67
N LYS A 253 2.11 7.97 10.73
CA LYS A 253 2.71 6.96 9.84
C LYS A 253 1.91 5.64 9.76
N GLU A 254 1.38 5.17 10.88
CA GLU A 254 0.53 3.95 10.94
C GLU A 254 -0.78 4.12 10.15
N LYS A 255 -1.45 5.29 10.29
CA LYS A 255 -2.69 5.59 9.58
C LYS A 255 -2.45 5.68 8.08
N ALA A 256 -1.38 6.35 7.66
CA ALA A 256 -1.00 6.47 6.25
C ALA A 256 -0.76 5.08 5.63
N ARG A 257 0.02 4.22 6.28
CA ARG A 257 0.26 2.84 5.80
C ARG A 257 -1.02 2.00 5.75
N LEU A 258 -1.86 2.08 6.78
CA LEU A 258 -3.15 1.38 6.78
C LEU A 258 -4.00 1.83 5.59
N LEU A 259 -4.10 3.15 5.37
CA LEU A 259 -4.92 3.72 4.31
C LEU A 259 -4.38 3.38 2.93
N GLU A 260 -3.06 3.43 2.72
CA GLU A 260 -2.40 2.96 1.50
C GLU A 260 -2.78 1.50 1.19
N TYR A 261 -2.77 0.64 2.20
CA TYR A 261 -3.14 -0.76 2.03
C TYR A 261 -4.62 -0.96 1.70
N LEU A 262 -5.52 -0.27 2.39
CA LEU A 262 -6.96 -0.34 2.08
C LEU A 262 -7.28 0.20 0.69
N ARG A 263 -6.62 1.30 0.29
CA ARG A 263 -6.70 1.85 -1.06
C ARG A 263 -6.29 0.80 -2.08
N PHE A 264 -5.13 0.22 -1.88
CA PHE A 264 -4.59 -0.76 -2.79
C PHE A 264 -5.49 -2.00 -2.92
N GLN A 265 -6.02 -2.51 -1.81
CA GLN A 265 -6.97 -3.62 -1.84
C GLN A 265 -8.28 -3.26 -2.54
N SER A 266 -8.74 -2.02 -2.38
CA SER A 266 -9.92 -1.51 -3.10
C SER A 266 -9.68 -1.40 -4.60
N GLU A 267 -8.47 -1.06 -5.02
CA GLU A 267 -8.09 -0.99 -6.44
C GLU A 267 -7.98 -2.39 -7.04
N LEU A 268 -7.38 -3.36 -6.34
CA LEU A 268 -7.29 -4.73 -6.86
C LEU A 268 -8.62 -5.49 -6.87
N ASN A 269 -9.42 -5.34 -5.82
CA ASN A 269 -10.70 -6.02 -5.69
C ASN A 269 -11.69 -5.14 -4.90
N PRO A 270 -12.46 -4.28 -5.57
CA PRO A 270 -13.38 -3.31 -4.94
C PRO A 270 -14.44 -3.91 -4.01
N ASN A 271 -14.73 -5.21 -4.15
CA ASN A 271 -15.74 -5.90 -3.35
C ASN A 271 -15.14 -6.65 -2.14
N ARG A 272 -13.80 -6.78 -2.06
CA ARG A 272 -13.12 -7.52 -1.01
C ARG A 272 -13.10 -6.73 0.30
N LEU A 273 -13.42 -7.42 1.39
CA LEU A 273 -13.21 -6.92 2.76
C LEU A 273 -11.87 -7.39 3.28
N VAL A 274 -11.09 -6.47 3.84
CA VAL A 274 -9.80 -6.75 4.46
C VAL A 274 -10.02 -7.02 5.94
N SER A 275 -9.62 -8.20 6.42
CA SER A 275 -9.80 -8.57 7.83
C SER A 275 -8.88 -7.79 8.76
N THR A 276 -9.26 -7.65 10.04
CA THR A 276 -8.38 -7.05 11.07
C THR A 276 -7.07 -7.82 11.22
N THR A 277 -7.10 -9.15 11.08
CA THR A 277 -5.89 -10.00 11.14
C THR A 277 -4.93 -9.71 10.01
N GLU A 278 -5.44 -9.51 8.79
CA GLU A 278 -4.63 -9.17 7.64
C GLU A 278 -4.00 -7.78 7.78
N LEU A 279 -4.78 -6.78 8.20
CA LEU A 279 -4.25 -5.45 8.52
C LEU A 279 -3.19 -5.49 9.60
N LEU A 280 -3.38 -6.35 10.61
CA LEU A 280 -2.42 -6.54 11.70
C LEU A 280 -1.10 -7.11 11.19
N ILE A 281 -1.14 -8.15 10.34
CA ILE A 281 0.06 -8.74 9.73
C ILE A 281 0.76 -7.69 8.88
N TYR A 282 0.01 -6.97 8.04
CA TYR A 282 0.55 -5.93 7.17
C TYR A 282 1.27 -4.83 7.97
N LEU A 283 0.60 -4.26 8.97
CA LEU A 283 1.17 -3.18 9.76
C LEU A 283 2.38 -3.61 10.60
N ASN A 284 2.39 -4.86 11.10
CA ASN A 284 3.53 -5.37 11.87
C ASN A 284 4.81 -5.52 11.06
N ASN A 285 4.73 -5.58 9.72
CA ASN A 285 5.92 -5.58 8.86
C ASN A 285 6.67 -4.23 8.90
N PHE A 286 5.97 -3.13 9.22
CA PHE A 286 6.54 -1.78 9.26
C PHE A 286 6.67 -1.24 10.69
N PHE A 287 5.78 -1.64 11.58
CA PHE A 287 5.68 -1.16 12.96
C PHE A 287 5.57 -2.37 13.91
N PRO A 288 6.66 -2.78 14.56
CA PRO A 288 6.65 -3.97 15.40
C PRO A 288 5.73 -3.79 16.62
N ASN A 289 5.10 -4.89 17.06
CA ASN A 289 4.24 -4.97 18.25
C ASN A 289 2.88 -4.26 18.15
N ILE A 290 2.37 -4.03 16.95
CA ILE A 290 0.98 -3.59 16.79
C ILE A 290 0.05 -4.73 17.21
N LYS A 291 -0.98 -4.39 18.01
CA LYS A 291 -2.06 -5.29 18.43
C LYS A 291 -3.36 -5.01 17.68
N SER A 292 -4.26 -5.98 17.66
CA SER A 292 -5.56 -5.86 16.97
C SER A 292 -6.41 -4.67 17.45
N GLU A 293 -6.31 -4.31 18.73
CA GLU A 293 -6.97 -3.12 19.29
C GLU A 293 -6.47 -1.82 18.67
N ARG A 294 -5.15 -1.72 18.43
CA ARG A 294 -4.56 -0.56 17.76
C ARG A 294 -5.08 -0.42 16.34
N VAL A 295 -5.24 -1.52 15.60
CA VAL A 295 -5.84 -1.50 14.25
C VAL A 295 -7.26 -0.95 14.29
N ARG A 296 -8.09 -1.40 15.26
CA ARG A 296 -9.46 -0.88 15.43
C ARG A 296 -9.48 0.62 15.74
N ILE A 297 -8.57 1.09 16.59
CA ILE A 297 -8.41 2.52 16.91
C ILE A 297 -8.02 3.31 15.66
N LEU A 298 -7.06 2.83 14.87
CA LEU A 298 -6.64 3.50 13.63
C LEU A 298 -7.80 3.64 12.65
N ILE A 299 -8.58 2.57 12.43
CA ILE A 299 -9.78 2.61 11.58
C ILE A 299 -10.81 3.62 12.12
N ARG A 300 -11.09 3.58 13.42
CA ARG A 300 -12.02 4.50 14.07
C ARG A 300 -11.60 5.95 13.86
N ASP A 301 -10.33 6.25 14.10
CA ASP A 301 -9.80 7.60 13.97
C ASP A 301 -9.83 8.08 12.51
N LEU A 302 -9.48 7.22 11.54
CA LEU A 302 -9.61 7.53 10.11
C LEU A 302 -11.06 7.83 9.70
N ARG A 303 -12.05 7.14 10.28
CA ARG A 303 -13.48 7.44 10.07
C ARG A 303 -13.88 8.79 10.67
N TYR A 304 -13.37 9.13 11.84
CA TYR A 304 -13.60 10.45 12.44
C TYR A 304 -12.98 11.59 11.63
N GLU A 305 -11.92 11.31 10.87
CA GLU A 305 -11.33 12.24 9.90
C GLU A 305 -12.13 12.33 8.59
N GLY A 306 -13.23 11.59 8.47
CA GLY A 306 -14.17 11.67 7.34
C GLY A 306 -13.85 10.73 6.18
N LEU A 307 -12.89 9.81 6.32
CA LEU A 307 -12.59 8.82 5.27
C LEU A 307 -13.65 7.72 5.22
N PHE A 308 -14.05 7.32 4.01
CA PHE A 308 -15.18 6.41 3.80
C PHE A 308 -14.74 4.94 3.92
N ILE A 309 -14.32 4.56 5.13
CA ILE A 309 -13.96 3.17 5.46
C ILE A 309 -15.19 2.46 5.99
N VAL A 310 -15.79 1.58 5.19
CA VAL A 310 -17.03 0.88 5.51
C VAL A 310 -16.77 -0.50 6.10
N SER A 311 -17.76 -0.98 6.86
CA SER A 311 -17.88 -2.36 7.33
C SER A 311 -19.29 -2.86 7.02
N HIS A 312 -19.38 -4.12 6.58
CA HIS A 312 -20.62 -4.75 6.14
C HIS A 312 -21.23 -5.60 7.24
N SER A 313 -22.56 -5.68 7.29
CA SER A 313 -23.26 -6.41 8.34
C SER A 313 -22.99 -7.92 8.20
N GLY A 314 -22.48 -8.55 9.26
CA GLY A 314 -22.23 -10.00 9.28
C GLY A 314 -20.99 -10.47 8.52
N LYS A 315 -20.18 -9.56 7.97
CA LYS A 315 -18.89 -9.88 7.35
C LYS A 315 -17.75 -9.16 8.08
N PRO A 316 -16.79 -9.88 8.67
CA PRO A 316 -15.68 -9.24 9.37
C PRO A 316 -14.72 -8.58 8.37
N GLY A 317 -14.42 -7.30 8.59
CA GLY A 317 -13.41 -6.58 7.84
C GLY A 317 -13.76 -5.14 7.49
N TYR A 318 -12.87 -4.53 6.71
CA TYR A 318 -12.93 -3.15 6.29
C TYR A 318 -12.64 -3.04 4.80
N LYS A 319 -13.29 -2.09 4.14
CA LYS A 319 -12.90 -1.66 2.79
C LYS A 319 -13.21 -0.19 2.61
N LEU A 320 -12.68 0.40 1.53
CA LEU A 320 -13.11 1.71 1.11
C LEU A 320 -14.45 1.62 0.38
N ALA A 321 -15.32 2.60 0.61
CA ALA A 321 -16.56 2.71 -0.15
C ALA A 321 -16.24 3.02 -1.61
N THR A 322 -16.72 2.16 -2.51
CA THR A 322 -16.62 2.36 -3.97
C THR A 322 -17.99 2.49 -4.64
N LYS A 323 -19.07 2.19 -3.91
CA LYS A 323 -20.44 2.24 -4.40
C LYS A 323 -21.37 2.89 -3.38
N TYR A 324 -22.50 3.41 -3.84
CA TYR A 324 -23.54 3.92 -2.95
C TYR A 324 -24.10 2.80 -2.04
N SER A 325 -24.22 1.58 -2.56
CA SER A 325 -24.70 0.44 -1.77
C SER A 325 -23.80 0.13 -0.56
N ASP A 326 -22.49 0.37 -0.65
CA ASP A 326 -21.57 0.18 0.46
C ASP A 326 -21.84 1.17 1.61
N VAL A 327 -22.12 2.43 1.26
CA VAL A 327 -22.45 3.48 2.22
C VAL A 327 -23.81 3.19 2.87
N SER A 328 -24.81 2.85 2.05
CA SER A 328 -26.14 2.49 2.52
C SER A 328 -26.10 1.28 3.46
N GLU A 329 -25.36 0.23 3.13
CA GLU A 329 -25.21 -0.94 4.00
C GLU A 329 -24.50 -0.60 5.30
N HIS A 330 -23.48 0.27 5.25
CA HIS A 330 -22.78 0.73 6.45
C HIS A 330 -23.68 1.55 7.39
N PHE A 331 -24.53 2.43 6.84
CA PHE A 331 -25.49 3.19 7.64
C PHE A 331 -26.58 2.29 8.22
N ASN A 332 -27.10 1.36 7.41
CA ASN A 332 -28.04 0.35 7.89
C ASN A 332 -27.45 -0.52 9.00
N HIS A 333 -26.16 -0.85 8.92
CA HIS A 333 -25.45 -1.53 10.00
C HIS A 333 -25.51 -0.70 11.30
N PHE A 334 -25.23 0.61 11.28
CA PHE A 334 -25.35 1.45 12.48
C PHE A 334 -26.78 1.55 13.00
N LEU A 335 -27.77 1.69 12.13
CA LEU A 335 -29.18 1.77 12.52
C LEU A 335 -29.61 0.53 13.33
N LYS A 336 -29.12 -0.67 12.98
CA LYS A 336 -29.38 -1.91 13.73
C LYS A 336 -28.88 -1.89 15.17
N TYR A 337 -27.94 -1.01 15.54
CA TYR A 337 -27.46 -0.88 16.92
C TYR A 337 -28.02 0.36 17.60
N VAL A 338 -28.02 1.50 16.91
CA VAL A 338 -28.43 2.79 17.48
C VAL A 338 -29.91 2.80 17.84
N VAL A 339 -30.78 2.31 16.95
CA VAL A 339 -32.23 2.32 17.21
C VAL A 339 -32.59 1.44 18.42
N PRO A 340 -32.14 0.17 18.52
CA PRO A 340 -32.40 -0.62 19.73
C PRO A 340 -31.81 -0.05 21.01
N MET A 341 -30.65 0.63 20.95
CA MET A 341 -30.08 1.29 22.13
C MET A 341 -30.97 2.44 22.62
N LEU A 342 -31.45 3.29 21.70
CA LEU A 342 -32.35 4.40 22.04
C LEU A 342 -33.71 3.89 22.54
N GLN A 343 -34.25 2.83 21.94
CA GLN A 343 -35.45 2.16 22.43
C GLN A 343 -35.29 1.63 23.85
N LYS A 344 -34.14 1.00 24.18
CA LYS A 344 -33.86 0.52 25.55
C LYS A 344 -33.86 1.67 26.55
N VAL A 345 -33.24 2.81 26.20
CA VAL A 345 -33.24 4.00 27.06
C VAL A 345 -34.66 4.53 27.26
N LYS A 346 -35.46 4.62 26.19
CA LYS A 346 -36.85 5.06 26.23
C LYS A 346 -37.69 4.17 27.16
N ILE A 347 -37.65 2.86 26.97
CA ILE A 347 -38.37 1.87 27.78
C ILE A 347 -37.96 1.97 29.26
N LEU A 348 -36.66 2.10 29.54
CA LEU A 348 -36.16 2.23 30.92
C LEU A 348 -36.69 3.51 31.57
N ASN A 349 -36.63 4.65 30.87
CA ASN A 349 -37.12 5.93 31.39
C ASN A 349 -38.63 5.91 31.62
N GLU A 350 -39.41 5.36 30.69
CA GLU A 350 -40.86 5.19 30.84
C GLU A 350 -41.21 4.28 32.03
N THR A 351 -40.45 3.20 32.22
CA THR A 351 -40.62 2.28 33.35
C THR A 351 -40.31 2.98 34.68
N LEU A 352 -39.24 3.76 34.75
CA LEU A 352 -38.88 4.54 35.94
C LEU A 352 -39.95 5.58 36.26
N SER A 353 -40.36 6.37 35.27
CA SER A 353 -41.38 7.40 35.43
C SER A 353 -42.71 6.79 35.89
N LYS A 354 -43.17 5.70 35.26
CA LYS A 354 -44.43 5.04 35.61
C LYS A 354 -44.44 4.50 37.05
N ASN A 355 -43.35 3.86 37.49
CA ASN A 355 -43.29 3.25 38.83
C ASN A 355 -42.97 4.27 39.94
N SER A 356 -42.47 5.45 39.59
CA SER A 356 -42.15 6.52 40.54
C SER A 356 -43.14 7.68 40.50
N PHE A 357 -44.29 7.54 39.84
CA PHE A 357 -45.24 8.65 39.64
C PHE A 357 -44.57 9.91 39.05
N ASN A 358 -43.67 9.68 38.11
CA ASN A 358 -42.81 10.67 37.46
C ASN A 358 -41.78 11.34 38.37
N ASP A 359 -41.57 10.90 39.61
CA ASP A 359 -40.51 11.43 40.48
C ASP A 359 -39.13 11.21 39.86
N ILE A 360 -38.90 10.02 39.31
CA ILE A 360 -37.67 9.60 38.63
C ILE A 360 -37.89 9.60 37.11
N ASN A 361 -37.44 10.67 36.45
CA ASN A 361 -37.47 10.81 34.99
C ASN A 361 -36.22 11.57 34.49
N PRO A 362 -35.07 10.89 34.35
CA PRO A 362 -33.82 11.52 33.92
C PRO A 362 -33.91 12.21 32.56
N ILE A 363 -34.65 11.65 31.60
CA ILE A 363 -34.76 12.24 30.25
C ILE A 363 -35.46 13.61 30.28
N GLU A 364 -36.44 13.79 31.18
CA GLU A 364 -37.15 15.07 31.32
C GLU A 364 -36.47 16.03 32.30
N LYS A 365 -36.00 15.51 33.43
CA LYS A 365 -35.59 16.31 34.60
C LYS A 365 -34.09 16.56 34.72
N ASP A 366 -33.23 15.74 34.12
CA ASP A 366 -31.78 15.94 34.17
C ASP A 366 -31.32 16.83 32.99
N PRO A 367 -30.80 18.04 33.24
CA PRO A 367 -30.33 18.93 32.16
C PRO A 367 -29.18 18.34 31.35
N ASN A 368 -28.41 17.38 31.91
CA ASN A 368 -27.33 16.72 31.18
C ASN A 368 -27.83 15.74 30.11
N MET A 369 -29.13 15.38 30.13
CA MET A 369 -29.72 14.39 29.22
C MET A 369 -30.38 15.03 27.98
N GLN A 370 -30.23 16.34 27.76
CA GLN A 370 -30.89 17.06 26.68
C GLN A 370 -30.64 16.46 25.28
N LYS A 371 -29.39 16.12 24.94
CA LYS A 371 -29.06 15.49 23.64
C LYS A 371 -29.74 14.14 23.46
N LEU A 372 -29.86 13.36 24.53
CA LEU A 372 -30.49 12.05 24.49
C LEU A 372 -32.02 12.18 24.35
N LYS A 373 -32.62 13.20 24.98
CA LYS A 373 -34.02 13.57 24.80
C LYS A 373 -34.34 13.90 23.34
N GLU A 374 -33.51 14.72 22.69
CA GLU A 374 -33.65 15.07 21.27
C GLU A 374 -33.58 13.82 20.38
N LEU A 375 -32.58 12.94 20.60
CA LEU A 375 -32.42 11.71 19.84
C LEU A 375 -33.58 10.72 20.01
N ILE A 376 -34.14 10.60 21.22
CA ILE A 376 -35.29 9.73 21.50
C ILE A 376 -36.57 10.30 20.89
N SER A 377 -36.72 11.63 20.83
CA SER A 377 -37.93 12.25 20.26
C SER A 377 -38.14 11.96 18.77
N GLY A 378 -37.07 11.62 18.05
CA GLY A 378 -37.12 11.22 16.64
C GLY A 378 -37.39 9.73 16.41
N ILE A 379 -37.62 8.94 17.46
CA ILE A 379 -37.91 7.49 17.42
C ILE A 379 -39.22 7.18 18.12
#